data_AF-A0A4Q1DEK6-F1
#
_entry.id   AF-A0A4Q1DEK6-F1
#
_cell.length_a   1.000
_cell.length_b   1.000
_cell.length_c   1.000
_cell.angle_alpha   90.00
_cell.angle_beta   90.00
_cell.angle_gamma   90.00
#
_symmetry.space_group_name_H-M   'P 1'
#
loop_
_entity.id
_entity.type
_entity.pdbx_description
1 polymer ?
#
loop_
_entity_poly.entity_id
_entity_poly.type
_entity_poly.pdbx_seq_one_letter_code
_entity_poly.pdbx_strand_id
1 'polypeptide(L)'
;MKKIILTIICIALIVPVIALTIMGFIVPFYKILCAHISTVPCTLPYVFDAWVVNRDWSFLSAIGTIGAVIVALFQNPFLKWYNRPKLSIMAEKGEPYTSYNLQEDKSYAMYLRLQLNNDGNSIAKNVAIRIKEIRVRGGNNSRKIDMYINPENIGVNQHPFPDIPSGAGMYWDFGMIEDKKRPPVFRISTTYPLAKGYHILEAGKYDIDIHIVGDKIKRTQKTIEVDTSQLMQWPVISDAKDDDEKRKREEEEVLEKITFKVKNKNSFTDFNTNNCHRVKKLFYAFKSCIKERLVEIEKRRMSKLSHSRPLQKK
;
A
#
# COMPACT_ATOMS: atom_id res chain seq x y z
N MET A 1 1.91 -7.85 1.72
CA MET A 1 0.83 -7.91 0.70
C MET A 1 1.31 -8.50 -0.62
N LYS A 2 2.40 -7.98 -1.25
CA LYS A 2 3.00 -8.58 -2.45
C LYS A 2 3.26 -10.09 -2.29
N LYS A 3 3.88 -10.51 -1.17
CA LYS A 3 4.12 -11.94 -0.88
C LYS A 3 2.83 -12.76 -0.81
N ILE A 4 1.83 -12.35 -0.01
CA ILE A 4 0.59 -13.13 0.17
C ILE A 4 -0.25 -13.23 -1.11
N ILE A 5 -0.36 -12.14 -1.89
CA ILE A 5 -1.10 -12.16 -3.15
C ILE A 5 -0.36 -13.03 -4.17
N LEU A 6 0.97 -12.92 -4.25
CA LEU A 6 1.79 -13.81 -5.06
C LEU A 6 1.62 -15.27 -4.60
N THR A 7 1.53 -15.53 -3.30
CA THR A 7 1.26 -16.89 -2.78
C THR A 7 -0.11 -17.40 -3.20
N ILE A 8 -1.16 -16.57 -3.16
CA ILE A 8 -2.51 -16.98 -3.57
C ILE A 8 -2.58 -17.22 -5.08
N ILE A 9 -1.98 -16.34 -5.90
CA ILE A 9 -1.90 -16.53 -7.35
C ILE A 9 -1.06 -17.76 -7.69
N CYS A 10 0.08 -17.94 -7.02
CA CYS A 10 0.89 -19.14 -7.17
C CYS A 10 0.08 -20.38 -6.78
N ILE A 11 -0.64 -20.41 -5.65
CA ILE A 11 -1.47 -21.56 -5.28
C ILE A 11 -2.58 -21.80 -6.33
N ALA A 12 -3.26 -20.75 -6.78
CA ALA A 12 -4.33 -20.84 -7.77
C ALA A 12 -3.84 -21.31 -9.15
N LEU A 13 -2.57 -21.09 -9.51
CA LEU A 13 -1.97 -21.56 -10.75
C LEU A 13 -1.26 -22.92 -10.60
N ILE A 14 -0.58 -23.13 -9.47
CA ILE A 14 0.17 -24.35 -9.16
C ILE A 14 -0.79 -25.51 -8.90
N VAL A 15 -1.92 -25.30 -8.22
CA VAL A 15 -2.86 -26.39 -7.93
C VAL A 15 -3.46 -27.01 -9.21
N PRO A 16 -3.93 -26.23 -10.21
CA PRO A 16 -4.34 -26.79 -11.50
C PRO A 16 -3.20 -27.47 -12.26
N VAL A 17 -1.99 -26.90 -12.26
CA VAL A 17 -0.82 -27.48 -12.95
C VAL A 17 -0.42 -28.81 -12.32
N ILE A 18 -0.37 -28.89 -10.98
CA ILE A 18 -0.11 -30.13 -10.24
C ILE A 18 -1.23 -31.15 -10.51
N ALA A 19 -2.49 -30.73 -10.53
CA ALA A 19 -3.60 -31.62 -10.85
C ALA A 19 -3.49 -32.18 -12.28
N LEU A 20 -3.12 -31.34 -13.26
CA LEU A 20 -2.92 -31.75 -14.65
C LEU A 20 -1.72 -32.67 -14.84
N THR A 21 -0.59 -32.42 -14.15
CA THR A 21 0.59 -33.28 -14.23
C THR A 21 0.35 -34.62 -13.54
N ILE A 22 -0.30 -34.65 -12.38
CA ILE A 22 -0.70 -35.88 -11.71
C ILE A 22 -1.67 -36.68 -12.60
N MET A 23 -2.65 -36.03 -13.23
CA MET A 23 -3.56 -36.68 -14.19
C MET A 23 -2.80 -37.24 -15.41
N GLY A 24 -1.85 -36.49 -15.95
CA GLY A 24 -0.99 -36.90 -17.05
C GLY A 24 -0.06 -38.07 -16.71
N PHE A 25 0.28 -38.27 -15.44
CA PHE A 25 1.14 -39.37 -14.97
C PHE A 25 0.35 -40.62 -14.57
N ILE A 26 -0.80 -40.44 -13.90
CA ILE A 26 -1.64 -41.56 -13.44
C ILE A 26 -2.22 -42.32 -14.61
N VAL A 27 -2.66 -41.64 -15.68
CA VAL A 27 -3.28 -42.29 -16.84
C VAL A 27 -2.33 -43.27 -17.57
N PRO A 28 -1.10 -42.89 -17.96
CA PRO A 28 -0.16 -43.83 -18.59
C PRO A 28 0.38 -44.88 -17.61
N PHE A 29 0.63 -44.53 -16.34
CA PHE A 29 1.06 -45.50 -15.33
C PHE A 29 0.01 -46.60 -15.14
N TYR A 30 -1.26 -46.24 -15.11
CA TYR A 30 -2.36 -47.21 -15.01
C TYR A 30 -2.48 -48.07 -16.28
N LYS A 31 -2.26 -47.50 -17.48
CA LYS A 31 -2.20 -48.29 -18.73
C LYS A 31 -1.07 -49.32 -18.69
N ILE A 32 0.11 -48.95 -18.21
CA ILE A 32 1.27 -49.84 -18.08
C ILE A 32 0.98 -50.93 -17.03
N LEU A 33 0.41 -50.56 -15.88
CA LEU A 33 0.04 -51.50 -14.83
C LEU A 33 -1.01 -52.52 -15.33
N CYS A 34 -2.03 -52.07 -16.06
CA CYS A 34 -3.02 -52.95 -16.69
C CYS A 34 -2.40 -53.86 -17.77
N ALA A 35 -1.44 -53.36 -18.54
CA ALA A 35 -0.70 -54.16 -19.51
C ALA A 35 0.21 -55.21 -18.87
N HIS A 36 0.64 -55.01 -17.62
CA HIS A 36 1.44 -55.98 -16.86
C HIS A 36 0.58 -57.02 -16.12
N ILE A 37 -0.68 -56.70 -15.83
CA ILE A 37 -1.63 -57.60 -15.14
C ILE A 37 -2.42 -58.48 -16.15
N SER A 38 -2.04 -58.49 -17.43
CA SER A 38 -2.73 -59.17 -18.53
C SER A 38 -2.65 -60.72 -18.53
N THR A 39 -2.49 -61.36 -17.38
CA THR A 39 -2.75 -62.80 -17.19
C THR A 39 -4.15 -63.09 -16.62
N VAL A 40 -4.99 -62.05 -16.41
CA VAL A 40 -6.37 -62.19 -15.95
C VAL A 40 -7.35 -62.03 -17.14
N PRO A 41 -8.35 -62.93 -17.33
CA PRO A 41 -9.18 -62.98 -18.54
C PRO A 41 -10.02 -61.72 -18.81
N CYS A 42 -10.22 -61.47 -20.10
CA CYS A 42 -10.68 -60.27 -20.79
C CYS A 42 -12.15 -59.82 -20.56
N THR A 43 -12.65 -59.74 -19.33
CA THR A 43 -14.00 -59.16 -19.06
C THR A 43 -13.99 -57.73 -18.50
N LEU A 44 -12.79 -57.16 -18.27
CA LEU A 44 -12.62 -55.81 -17.71
C LEU A 44 -12.66 -54.59 -18.68
N PRO A 45 -12.59 -54.68 -20.04
CA PRO A 45 -12.62 -53.47 -20.86
C PRO A 45 -13.99 -52.76 -20.81
N TYR A 46 -15.09 -53.50 -20.58
CA TYR A 46 -16.44 -52.92 -20.45
C TYR A 46 -16.64 -52.13 -19.16
N VAL A 47 -15.98 -52.54 -18.06
CA VAL A 47 -16.05 -51.80 -16.79
C VAL A 47 -15.21 -50.53 -16.88
N PHE A 48 -14.10 -50.55 -17.63
CA PHE A 48 -13.24 -49.39 -17.82
C PHE A 48 -13.78 -48.36 -18.82
N ASP A 49 -14.41 -48.78 -19.91
CA ASP A 49 -15.15 -47.85 -20.78
C ASP A 49 -16.34 -47.25 -20.02
N ALA A 50 -17.02 -48.03 -19.17
CA ALA A 50 -18.03 -47.48 -18.26
C ALA A 50 -17.43 -46.57 -17.17
N TRP A 51 -16.18 -46.75 -16.74
CA TRP A 51 -15.51 -45.92 -15.74
C TRP A 51 -14.91 -44.64 -16.32
N VAL A 52 -14.46 -44.67 -17.56
CA VAL A 52 -13.96 -43.49 -18.31
C VAL A 52 -15.14 -42.64 -18.81
N VAL A 53 -16.26 -43.27 -19.17
CA VAL A 53 -17.50 -42.56 -19.54
C VAL A 53 -18.30 -42.10 -18.30
N ASN A 54 -18.28 -42.83 -17.17
CA ASN A 54 -18.81 -42.38 -15.88
C ASN A 54 -17.77 -41.70 -14.97
N ARG A 55 -16.62 -41.26 -15.51
CA ARG A 55 -15.69 -40.42 -14.75
C ARG A 55 -16.31 -39.04 -14.66
N ASP A 56 -17.18 -38.89 -13.66
CA ASP A 56 -18.00 -37.73 -13.33
C ASP A 56 -17.42 -36.43 -13.90
N TRP A 57 -17.78 -36.10 -15.13
CA TRP A 57 -17.59 -34.74 -15.69
C TRP A 57 -18.18 -33.70 -14.74
N SER A 58 -19.17 -34.11 -13.94
CA SER A 58 -19.72 -33.45 -12.78
C SER A 58 -18.66 -32.95 -11.78
N PHE A 59 -17.59 -33.70 -11.50
CA PHE A 59 -16.53 -33.29 -10.56
C PHE A 59 -15.62 -32.20 -11.16
N LEU A 60 -15.20 -32.37 -12.42
CA LEU A 60 -14.44 -31.34 -13.12
C LEU A 60 -15.27 -30.07 -13.32
N SER A 61 -16.55 -30.22 -13.65
CA SER A 61 -17.53 -29.13 -13.72
C SER A 61 -17.71 -28.44 -12.37
N ALA A 62 -17.77 -29.19 -11.26
CA ALA A 62 -17.86 -28.62 -9.92
C ALA A 62 -16.61 -27.82 -9.54
N ILE A 63 -15.40 -28.33 -9.83
CA ILE A 63 -14.14 -27.58 -9.61
C ILE A 63 -14.12 -26.32 -10.49
N GLY A 64 -14.50 -26.43 -11.76
CA GLY A 64 -14.58 -25.29 -12.68
C GLY A 64 -15.55 -24.22 -12.18
N THR A 65 -16.71 -24.64 -11.66
CA THR A 65 -17.73 -23.74 -11.09
C THR A 65 -17.21 -23.04 -9.83
N ILE A 66 -16.55 -23.77 -8.92
CA ILE A 66 -15.93 -23.18 -7.71
C ILE A 66 -14.83 -22.18 -8.12
N GLY A 67 -13.99 -22.52 -9.09
CA GLY A 67 -12.97 -21.64 -9.64
C GLY A 67 -13.57 -20.35 -10.21
N ALA A 68 -14.62 -20.46 -11.02
CA ALA A 68 -15.33 -19.33 -11.59
C ALA A 68 -15.95 -18.42 -10.50
N VAL A 69 -16.56 -19.00 -9.46
CA VAL A 69 -17.11 -18.24 -8.32
C VAL A 69 -16.01 -17.50 -7.57
N ILE A 70 -14.86 -18.15 -7.31
CA ILE A 70 -13.71 -17.51 -6.66
C ILE A 70 -13.23 -16.34 -7.53
N VAL A 71 -13.01 -16.55 -8.82
CA VAL A 71 -12.58 -15.48 -9.73
C VAL A 71 -13.58 -14.33 -9.72
N ALA A 72 -14.89 -14.60 -9.83
CA ALA A 72 -15.93 -13.58 -9.81
C ALA A 72 -15.94 -12.76 -8.49
N LEU A 73 -15.74 -13.43 -7.35
CA LEU A 73 -15.67 -12.77 -6.04
C LEU A 73 -14.43 -11.88 -5.88
N PHE A 74 -13.29 -12.28 -6.45
CA PHE A 74 -12.01 -11.59 -6.26
C PHE A 74 -11.60 -10.66 -7.41
N GLN A 75 -12.16 -10.80 -8.60
CA GLN A 75 -11.84 -9.97 -9.77
C GLN A 75 -12.05 -8.48 -9.45
N ASN A 76 -13.21 -8.12 -8.92
CA ASN A 76 -13.53 -6.73 -8.60
C ASN A 76 -12.65 -6.15 -7.48
N PRO A 77 -12.45 -6.81 -6.32
CA PRO A 77 -11.49 -6.38 -5.31
C PRO A 77 -10.06 -6.26 -5.83
N PHE A 78 -9.62 -7.21 -6.68
CA PHE A 78 -8.28 -7.21 -7.25
C PHE A 78 -8.08 -6.06 -8.22
N LEU A 79 -9.00 -5.84 -9.17
CA LEU A 79 -8.98 -4.69 -10.07
C LEU A 79 -9.02 -3.37 -9.29
N LYS A 80 -9.90 -3.27 -8.28
CA LYS A 80 -9.96 -2.11 -7.39
C LYS A 80 -8.69 -1.92 -6.57
N TRP A 81 -7.90 -2.95 -6.30
CA TRP A 81 -6.63 -2.83 -5.58
C TRP A 81 -5.47 -2.49 -6.52
N TYR A 82 -5.45 -3.11 -7.70
CA TYR A 82 -4.47 -2.90 -8.74
C TYR A 82 -4.54 -1.46 -9.29
N ASN A 83 -5.76 -0.98 -9.55
CA ASN A 83 -6.04 0.36 -10.04
C ASN A 83 -6.15 1.40 -8.91
N ARG A 84 -5.56 1.17 -7.73
CA ARG A 84 -5.52 2.19 -6.68
C ARG A 84 -4.40 3.19 -6.95
N PRO A 85 -4.66 4.50 -6.73
CA PRO A 85 -3.61 5.49 -6.67
C PRO A 85 -2.65 5.15 -5.51
N LYS A 86 -1.36 5.37 -5.72
CA LYS A 86 -0.31 5.12 -4.72
C LYS A 86 0.54 6.37 -4.63
N LEU A 87 0.38 7.09 -3.53
CA LEU A 87 1.14 8.30 -3.31
C LEU A 87 2.42 8.01 -2.56
N SER A 88 3.54 8.49 -3.10
CA SER A 88 4.83 8.57 -2.43
C SER A 88 5.20 10.03 -2.26
N ILE A 89 5.87 10.36 -1.16
CA ILE A 89 6.32 11.72 -0.89
C ILE A 89 7.84 11.71 -0.82
N MET A 90 8.44 12.70 -1.45
CA MET A 90 9.88 12.91 -1.52
C MET A 90 10.20 14.33 -1.05
N ALA A 91 11.36 14.45 -0.43
CA ALA A 91 11.94 15.70 0.00
C ALA A 91 13.45 15.49 0.01
N GLU A 92 14.16 16.29 -0.76
CA GLU A 92 15.60 16.25 -0.85
C GLU A 92 16.18 17.63 -0.58
N LYS A 93 17.50 17.69 -0.43
CA LYS A 93 18.22 18.95 -0.30
C LYS A 93 18.52 19.49 -1.71
N GLY A 94 18.22 20.76 -1.96
CA GLY A 94 18.48 21.41 -3.25
C GLY A 94 17.24 21.51 -4.13
N GLU A 95 17.40 22.13 -5.29
CA GLU A 95 16.32 22.27 -6.27
C GLU A 95 15.81 20.91 -6.77
N PRO A 96 14.51 20.74 -7.01
CA PRO A 96 13.42 21.73 -6.88
C PRO A 96 12.76 21.75 -5.48
N TYR A 97 13.32 21.06 -4.49
CA TYR A 97 12.77 20.92 -3.14
C TYR A 97 13.05 22.10 -2.23
N THR A 98 14.05 22.90 -2.58
CA THR A 98 14.31 24.18 -1.94
C THR A 98 14.31 25.27 -3.01
N SER A 99 13.60 26.37 -2.77
CA SER A 99 13.63 27.53 -3.68
C SER A 99 13.81 28.81 -2.90
N TYR A 100 14.70 29.68 -3.36
CA TYR A 100 14.91 31.00 -2.80
C TYR A 100 14.09 32.00 -3.59
N ASN A 101 13.24 32.76 -2.90
CA ASN A 101 12.47 33.82 -3.52
C ASN A 101 12.64 35.11 -2.73
N LEU A 102 12.77 36.21 -3.46
CA LEU A 102 12.63 37.56 -2.92
C LEU A 102 11.14 37.80 -2.62
N GLN A 103 10.83 38.13 -1.37
CA GLN A 103 9.48 38.52 -0.98
C GLN A 103 9.19 39.98 -1.39
N GLU A 104 7.91 40.36 -1.41
CA GLU A 104 7.46 41.72 -1.76
C GLU A 104 8.10 42.82 -0.90
N ASP A 105 8.45 42.50 0.35
CA ASP A 105 9.11 43.43 1.26
C ASP A 105 10.64 43.44 1.16
N LYS A 106 11.18 42.91 0.06
CA LYS A 106 12.62 42.81 -0.24
C LYS A 106 13.41 41.93 0.73
N SER A 107 12.74 41.12 1.54
CA SER A 107 13.41 40.08 2.32
C SER A 107 13.59 38.80 1.50
N TYR A 108 14.60 38.02 1.83
CA TYR A 108 14.77 36.69 1.24
C TYR A 108 14.06 35.65 2.11
N ALA A 109 13.49 34.65 1.44
CA ALA A 109 13.00 33.46 2.10
C ALA A 109 13.36 32.20 1.33
N MET A 110 13.83 31.19 2.05
CA MET A 110 14.02 29.85 1.50
C MET A 110 12.74 29.04 1.73
N TYR A 111 12.10 28.61 0.67
CA TYR A 111 10.94 27.72 0.71
C TYR A 111 11.39 26.27 0.70
N LEU A 112 10.80 25.47 1.58
CA LEU A 112 10.92 24.01 1.62
C LEU A 112 9.70 23.39 0.94
N ARG A 113 9.93 22.53 -0.06
CA ARG A 113 8.89 21.92 -0.90
C ARG A 113 8.90 20.41 -0.77
N LEU A 114 7.70 19.84 -0.72
CA LEU A 114 7.48 18.40 -0.79
C LEU A 114 7.04 18.04 -2.20
N GLN A 115 7.63 17.00 -2.78
CA GLN A 115 7.12 16.41 -4.02
C GLN A 115 6.25 15.22 -3.67
N LEU A 116 5.02 15.22 -4.16
CA LEU A 116 4.08 14.13 -4.02
C LEU A 116 3.90 13.48 -5.39
N ASN A 117 4.36 12.23 -5.51
CA ASN A 117 4.30 11.46 -6.75
C ASN A 117 3.17 10.43 -6.67
N ASN A 118 2.48 10.21 -7.78
CA ASN A 118 1.49 9.16 -7.91
C ASN A 118 2.05 7.98 -8.72
N ASP A 119 2.64 7.02 -8.00
CA ASP A 119 3.16 5.77 -8.54
C ASP A 119 2.05 4.71 -8.77
N GLY A 120 0.78 5.09 -8.62
CA GLY A 120 -0.37 4.22 -8.87
C GLY A 120 -0.78 4.20 -10.33
N ASN A 121 -1.66 3.28 -10.70
CA ASN A 121 -2.15 3.11 -12.08
C ASN A 121 -3.40 3.96 -12.39
N SER A 122 -3.79 4.86 -11.49
CA SER A 122 -4.99 5.68 -11.64
C SER A 122 -4.78 7.06 -11.03
N ILE A 123 -5.63 8.01 -11.44
CA ILE A 123 -5.60 9.38 -10.97
C ILE A 123 -5.91 9.41 -9.47
N ALA A 124 -5.03 10.04 -8.70
CA ALA A 124 -5.26 10.34 -7.29
C ALA A 124 -6.09 11.61 -7.20
N LYS A 125 -7.35 11.51 -6.75
CA LYS A 125 -8.26 12.67 -6.72
C LYS A 125 -8.32 13.34 -5.37
N ASN A 126 -8.57 14.65 -5.37
CA ASN A 126 -8.77 15.47 -4.17
C ASN A 126 -7.62 15.30 -3.16
N VAL A 127 -6.39 15.33 -3.64
CA VAL A 127 -5.22 15.02 -2.82
C VAL A 127 -4.92 16.16 -1.87
N ALA A 128 -4.71 15.84 -0.60
CA ALA A 128 -4.31 16.81 0.41
C ALA A 128 -3.24 16.23 1.34
N ILE A 129 -2.29 17.09 1.72
CA ILE A 129 -1.31 16.80 2.76
C ILE A 129 -1.72 17.58 4.00
N ARG A 130 -1.95 16.90 5.12
CA ARG A 130 -2.43 17.50 6.37
C ARG A 130 -1.41 17.28 7.47
N ILE A 131 -1.21 18.27 8.32
CA ILE A 131 -0.38 18.11 9.51
C ILE A 131 -1.19 17.35 10.56
N LYS A 132 -0.57 16.34 11.18
CA LYS A 132 -1.15 15.60 12.31
C LYS A 132 -0.58 16.10 13.62
N GLU A 133 0.74 16.22 13.68
CA GLU A 133 1.47 16.46 14.91
C GLU A 133 2.84 17.05 14.59
N ILE A 134 3.30 17.98 15.43
CA ILE A 134 4.63 18.56 15.37
C ILE A 134 5.32 18.29 16.71
N ARG A 135 6.54 17.74 16.65
CA ARG A 135 7.36 17.43 17.82
C ARG A 135 8.69 18.15 17.70
N VAL A 136 9.13 18.79 18.77
CA VAL A 136 10.48 19.35 18.88
C VAL A 136 11.40 18.26 19.44
N ARG A 137 12.55 18.04 18.79
CA ARG A 137 13.62 17.18 19.31
C ARG A 137 14.58 18.02 20.16
N GLY A 138 14.52 17.85 21.48
CA GLY A 138 15.44 18.47 22.43
C GLY A 138 16.09 17.42 23.34
N GLY A 139 17.38 17.13 23.11
CA GLY A 139 18.09 16.10 23.87
C GLY A 139 17.42 14.72 23.80
N ASN A 140 17.26 14.05 24.95
CA ASN A 140 16.64 12.72 25.04
C ASN A 140 15.11 12.73 24.92
N ASN A 141 14.44 13.89 24.97
CA ASN A 141 12.99 13.97 24.99
C ASN A 141 12.45 14.75 23.80
N SER A 142 11.54 14.12 23.03
CA SER A 142 10.74 14.83 22.05
C SER A 142 9.53 15.46 22.73
N ARG A 143 9.40 16.79 22.68
CA ARG A 143 8.22 17.50 23.22
C ARG A 143 7.22 17.76 22.09
N LYS A 144 5.98 17.34 22.29
CA LYS A 144 4.88 17.72 21.39
C LYS A 144 4.61 19.21 21.52
N ILE A 145 4.53 19.93 20.40
CA ILE A 145 4.03 21.30 20.41
C ILE A 145 2.52 21.22 20.47
N ASP A 146 1.92 21.81 21.52
CA ASP A 146 0.47 21.92 21.67
C ASP A 146 -0.07 22.99 20.71
N MET A 147 -0.02 22.65 19.43
CA MET A 147 -0.71 23.38 18.39
C MET A 147 -2.10 22.76 18.33
N TYR A 148 -3.14 23.59 18.33
CA TYR A 148 -4.46 23.14 17.92
C TYR A 148 -4.37 22.96 16.41
N ILE A 149 -3.87 21.79 15.99
CA ILE A 149 -3.59 21.47 14.60
C ILE A 149 -4.95 21.32 13.95
N ASN A 150 -5.39 22.39 13.30
CA ASN A 150 -6.44 22.29 12.33
C ASN A 150 -5.93 21.29 11.26
N PRO A 151 -6.65 20.21 10.94
CA PRO A 151 -6.22 19.23 9.94
C PRO A 151 -6.23 19.79 8.51
N GLU A 152 -5.93 21.07 8.35
CA GLU A 152 -5.90 21.82 7.11
C GLU A 152 -4.70 21.46 6.25
N ASN A 153 -4.80 21.85 4.98
CA ASN A 153 -3.86 21.46 3.97
C ASN A 153 -2.56 22.28 4.10
N ILE A 154 -1.46 21.56 3.97
CA ILE A 154 -0.14 22.11 3.72
C ILE A 154 -0.14 22.68 2.29
N GLY A 155 0.55 23.80 2.09
CA GLY A 155 0.71 24.45 0.79
C GLY A 155 -0.27 25.59 0.56
N VAL A 156 0.22 26.63 -0.10
CA VAL A 156 -0.56 27.79 -0.57
C VAL A 156 -1.08 27.53 -2.00
N ASN A 157 -1.29 26.25 -2.36
CA ASN A 157 -1.75 25.91 -3.70
C ASN A 157 -3.13 26.55 -3.95
N GLN A 158 -3.28 27.23 -5.09
CA GLN A 158 -4.54 27.84 -5.52
C GLN A 158 -5.69 26.84 -5.59
N HIS A 159 -5.36 25.55 -5.74
CA HIS A 159 -6.29 24.44 -5.63
C HIS A 159 -6.03 23.66 -4.34
N PRO A 160 -6.95 23.71 -3.37
CA PRO A 160 -6.75 23.07 -2.07
C PRO A 160 -6.70 21.54 -2.17
N PHE A 161 -7.24 20.94 -3.25
CA PHE A 161 -7.33 19.50 -3.42
C PHE A 161 -7.10 19.10 -4.90
N PRO A 162 -5.87 19.16 -5.42
CA PRO A 162 -5.60 18.83 -6.82
C PRO A 162 -5.75 17.33 -7.10
N ASP A 163 -6.02 17.03 -8.36
CA ASP A 163 -5.95 15.68 -8.91
C ASP A 163 -4.53 15.44 -9.45
N ILE A 164 -3.90 14.32 -9.07
CA ILE A 164 -2.55 13.95 -9.52
C ILE A 164 -2.65 12.78 -10.51
N PRO A 165 -2.33 12.97 -11.80
CA PRO A 165 -2.31 11.89 -12.79
C PRO A 165 -1.37 10.75 -12.40
N SER A 166 -1.61 9.57 -12.97
CA SER A 166 -0.70 8.42 -12.81
C SER A 166 0.67 8.76 -13.43
N GLY A 167 1.75 8.46 -12.72
CA GLY A 167 3.12 8.75 -13.15
C GLY A 167 3.51 10.23 -13.04
N ALA A 168 2.63 11.10 -12.54
CA ALA A 168 2.92 12.51 -12.35
C ALA A 168 3.31 12.82 -10.89
N GLY A 169 4.05 13.92 -10.74
CA GLY A 169 4.39 14.52 -9.46
C GLY A 169 3.88 15.94 -9.36
N MET A 170 3.57 16.39 -8.14
CA MET A 170 3.22 17.78 -7.88
C MET A 170 3.92 18.26 -6.61
N TYR A 171 4.29 19.54 -6.60
CA TYR A 171 5.02 20.17 -5.50
C TYR A 171 4.06 20.89 -4.54
N TRP A 172 4.39 20.82 -3.26
CA TRP A 172 3.70 21.52 -2.18
C TRP A 172 4.71 22.30 -1.36
N ASP A 173 4.54 23.62 -1.29
CA ASP A 173 5.29 24.45 -0.36
C ASP A 173 4.90 24.07 1.07
N PHE A 174 5.85 23.49 1.80
CA PHE A 174 5.63 22.97 3.14
C PHE A 174 5.94 24.00 4.22
N GLY A 175 6.97 24.79 4.00
CA GLY A 175 7.34 25.87 4.89
C GLY A 175 8.33 26.81 4.23
N MET A 176 8.66 27.89 4.91
CA MET A 176 9.67 28.85 4.50
C MET A 176 10.49 29.30 5.69
N ILE A 177 11.74 29.68 5.45
CA ILE A 177 12.62 30.27 6.45
C ILE A 177 12.85 31.71 6.01
N GLU A 178 12.35 32.66 6.81
CA GLU A 178 12.40 34.09 6.51
C GLU A 178 13.68 34.72 7.10
N ASP A 179 14.35 35.59 6.32
CA ASP A 179 15.53 36.38 6.74
C ASP A 179 15.16 37.61 7.62
N LYS A 180 13.86 37.92 7.77
CA LYS A 180 13.38 39.17 8.40
C LYS A 180 13.77 39.37 9.86
N LYS A 181 14.23 38.34 10.56
CA LYS A 181 14.51 38.37 12.00
C LYS A 181 15.83 37.67 12.26
N ARG A 182 16.73 38.31 13.02
CA ARG A 182 17.79 37.60 13.74
C ARG A 182 17.21 37.25 15.10
N PRO A 183 16.91 35.97 15.41
CA PRO A 183 17.25 34.73 14.69
C PRO A 183 16.24 34.31 13.59
N PRO A 184 16.67 33.52 12.58
CA PRO A 184 15.83 33.08 11.47
C PRO A 184 14.68 32.22 11.97
N VAL A 185 13.53 32.39 11.32
CA VAL A 185 12.25 31.80 11.74
C VAL A 185 11.79 30.79 10.70
N PHE A 186 11.54 29.54 11.14
CA PHE A 186 10.92 28.53 10.31
C PHE A 186 9.39 28.66 10.36
N ARG A 187 8.78 28.99 9.23
CA ARG A 187 7.35 29.14 9.07
C ARG A 187 6.76 27.96 8.31
N ILE A 188 5.71 27.36 8.84
CA ILE A 188 4.95 26.32 8.12
C ILE A 188 3.95 27.00 7.16
N SER A 189 3.94 26.53 5.91
CA SER A 189 3.04 27.00 4.86
C SER A 189 1.74 26.19 4.88
N THR A 190 0.66 26.82 5.33
CA THR A 190 -0.68 26.24 5.36
C THR A 190 -1.65 27.08 4.53
N THR A 191 -2.63 26.45 3.88
CA THR A 191 -3.67 27.18 3.11
C THR A 191 -4.52 28.07 4.01
N TYR A 192 -4.67 27.67 5.28
CA TYR A 192 -5.53 28.32 6.26
C TYR A 192 -4.75 28.54 7.57
N PRO A 193 -5.11 29.57 8.37
CA PRO A 193 -4.45 29.84 9.63
C PRO A 193 -4.71 28.71 10.65
N LEU A 194 -3.65 28.21 11.27
CA LEU A 194 -3.77 27.28 12.41
C LEU A 194 -4.53 27.96 13.55
N ALA A 195 -5.37 27.21 14.27
CA ALA A 195 -6.33 27.76 15.24
C ALA A 195 -5.72 28.53 16.44
N LYS A 196 -4.39 28.43 16.68
CA LYS A 196 -3.64 29.25 17.66
C LYS A 196 -2.65 30.23 17.00
N GLY A 197 -2.71 30.47 15.69
CA GLY A 197 -1.95 31.52 15.00
C GLY A 197 -0.45 31.27 14.77
N TYR A 198 0.20 30.36 15.51
CA TYR A 198 1.63 30.12 15.34
C TYR A 198 1.92 29.18 14.17
N HIS A 199 2.13 29.71 12.98
CA HIS A 199 2.86 29.01 11.91
C HIS A 199 4.37 29.18 12.05
N ILE A 200 4.80 30.07 12.95
CA ILE A 200 6.18 30.44 13.25
C ILE A 200 6.76 29.47 14.29
N LEU A 201 7.81 28.77 13.90
CA LEU A 201 8.69 27.96 14.72
C LEU A 201 10.06 28.64 14.75
N GLU A 202 10.70 28.66 15.91
CA GLU A 202 12.07 29.16 16.04
C GLU A 202 13.08 28.22 15.33
N ALA A 203 14.37 28.55 15.36
CA ALA A 203 15.40 27.62 14.92
C ALA A 203 15.43 26.39 15.84
N GLY A 204 15.49 25.18 15.26
CA GLY A 204 15.42 23.96 16.05
C GLY A 204 15.32 22.68 15.24
N LYS A 205 15.05 21.58 15.94
CA LYS A 205 14.87 20.25 15.34
C LYS A 205 13.43 19.81 15.47
N TYR A 206 12.79 19.52 14.35
CA TYR A 206 11.36 19.23 14.28
C TYR A 206 11.08 17.91 13.57
N ASP A 207 10.16 17.14 14.15
CA ASP A 207 9.50 16.00 13.50
C ASP A 207 8.04 16.37 13.24
N ILE A 208 7.70 16.46 11.97
CA ILE A 208 6.39 16.90 11.51
C ILE A 208 5.68 15.71 10.89
N ASP A 209 4.78 15.11 11.67
CA ASP A 209 3.95 14.00 11.23
C ASP A 209 2.84 14.52 10.32
N ILE A 210 2.83 14.04 9.08
CA ILE A 210 1.84 14.40 8.06
C ILE A 210 0.97 13.21 7.65
N HIS A 211 -0.22 13.53 7.17
CA HIS A 211 -1.14 12.59 6.55
C HIS A 211 -1.43 12.99 5.12
N ILE A 212 -1.26 12.05 4.22
CA ILE A 212 -1.70 12.19 2.83
C ILE A 212 -3.09 11.56 2.72
N VAL A 213 -4.06 12.36 2.28
CA VAL A 213 -5.46 11.97 2.10
C VAL A 213 -5.91 12.28 0.67
N GLY A 214 -6.97 11.59 0.23
CA GLY A 214 -7.63 11.80 -1.06
C GLY A 214 -8.49 10.59 -1.42
N ASP A 215 -9.21 10.67 -2.53
CA ASP A 215 -10.26 9.72 -2.85
C ASP A 215 -9.70 8.34 -3.22
N LYS A 216 -10.17 7.30 -2.52
CA LYS A 216 -9.75 5.90 -2.74
C LYS A 216 -8.24 5.68 -2.55
N ILE A 217 -7.52 6.65 -2.01
CA ILE A 217 -6.10 6.57 -1.66
C ILE A 217 -5.99 5.87 -0.30
N LYS A 218 -5.02 4.97 -0.15
CA LYS A 218 -4.68 4.45 1.16
C LYS A 218 -4.01 5.57 1.96
N ARG A 219 -4.65 5.99 3.07
CA ARG A 219 -4.08 6.97 4.00
C ARG A 219 -2.63 6.60 4.32
N THR A 220 -1.73 7.53 4.05
CA THR A 220 -0.29 7.33 4.23
C THR A 220 0.19 8.35 5.25
N GLN A 221 0.85 7.86 6.30
CA GLN A 221 1.48 8.70 7.32
C GLN A 221 2.99 8.75 7.08
N LYS A 222 3.56 9.94 7.13
CA LYS A 222 5.01 10.19 7.00
C LYS A 222 5.44 11.16 8.07
N THR A 223 6.71 11.15 8.40
CA THR A 223 7.31 12.14 9.29
C THR A 223 8.34 12.91 8.49
N ILE A 224 8.20 14.23 8.44
CA ILE A 224 9.17 15.13 7.83
C ILE A 224 10.08 15.60 8.94
N GLU A 225 11.38 15.47 8.72
CA GLU A 225 12.40 15.97 9.62
C GLU A 225 12.94 17.28 9.08
N VAL A 226 12.89 18.31 9.93
CA VAL A 226 13.44 19.63 9.65
C VAL A 226 14.43 19.94 10.77
N ASP A 227 15.70 20.13 10.45
CA ASP A 227 16.72 20.62 11.39
C ASP A 227 17.23 21.96 10.89
N THR A 228 16.84 23.04 11.58
CA THR A 228 17.33 24.41 11.37
C THR A 228 18.24 24.86 12.52
N SER A 229 18.63 23.96 13.43
CA SER A 229 19.38 24.32 14.64
C SER A 229 20.78 24.88 14.37
N GLN A 230 21.36 24.59 13.21
CA GLN A 230 22.66 25.12 12.80
C GLN A 230 22.55 26.50 12.12
N LEU A 231 21.34 26.92 11.75
CA LEU A 231 21.07 28.22 11.16
C LEU A 231 20.78 29.25 12.26
N MET A 232 21.80 29.61 13.04
CA MET A 232 21.65 30.56 14.16
C MET A 232 21.46 32.01 13.67
N GLN A 233 22.00 32.33 12.49
CA GLN A 233 21.88 33.62 11.83
C GLN A 233 21.87 33.39 10.32
N TRP A 234 21.14 34.25 9.60
CA TRP A 234 21.25 34.31 8.15
C TRP A 234 22.67 34.78 7.77
N PRO A 235 23.31 34.24 6.73
CA PRO A 235 24.58 34.74 6.25
C PRO A 235 24.46 36.23 5.94
N VAL A 236 25.27 37.05 6.60
CA VAL A 236 25.29 38.51 6.39
C VAL A 236 26.40 38.77 5.39
N ILE A 237 26.09 39.28 4.21
CA ILE A 237 27.15 39.69 3.29
C ILE A 237 27.07 41.19 3.01
N SER A 238 28.21 41.85 3.18
CA SER A 238 28.42 43.29 3.02
C SER A 238 27.99 43.79 1.63
N ASP A 239 27.61 45.08 1.58
CA ASP A 239 26.96 45.85 0.50
C ASP A 239 27.71 45.93 -0.86
N ALA A 240 28.49 44.92 -1.23
CA ALA A 240 29.02 44.79 -2.57
C ALA A 240 27.94 44.24 -3.51
N LYS A 241 27.70 45.00 -4.60
CA LYS A 241 26.81 44.76 -5.74
C LYS A 241 26.30 43.31 -5.85
N ASP A 242 24.98 43.17 -5.91
CA ASP A 242 24.23 41.95 -6.24
C ASP A 242 24.90 41.18 -7.39
N ASP A 243 25.71 40.19 -7.04
CA ASP A 243 26.35 39.26 -7.95
C ASP A 243 25.65 37.91 -7.76
N ASP A 244 25.12 37.34 -8.84
CA ASP A 244 24.37 36.08 -8.80
C ASP A 244 25.23 34.92 -8.25
N GLU A 245 26.57 34.99 -8.39
CA GLU A 245 27.47 34.02 -7.77
C GLU A 245 27.47 34.09 -6.24
N LYS A 246 27.38 35.30 -5.69
CA LYS A 246 27.37 35.52 -4.25
C LYS A 246 26.09 34.95 -3.63
N ARG A 247 24.96 35.16 -4.31
CA ARG A 247 23.66 34.58 -3.92
C ARG A 247 23.72 33.06 -3.91
N LYS A 248 24.25 32.42 -4.96
CA LYS A 248 24.42 30.97 -4.99
C LYS A 248 25.25 30.44 -3.81
N ARG A 249 26.30 31.15 -3.39
CA ARG A 249 27.09 30.77 -2.20
C ARG A 249 26.30 30.91 -0.91
N GLU A 250 25.49 31.97 -0.75
CA GLU A 250 24.58 32.12 0.40
C GLU A 250 23.58 30.97 0.46
N GLU A 251 22.99 30.63 -0.69
CA GLU A 251 22.04 29.53 -0.81
C GLU A 251 22.67 28.19 -0.43
N GLU A 252 23.89 27.93 -0.91
CA GLU A 252 24.67 26.73 -0.56
C GLU A 252 24.96 26.68 0.94
N GLU A 253 25.40 27.79 1.56
CA GLU A 253 25.71 27.86 2.99
C GLU A 253 24.47 27.62 3.87
N VAL A 254 23.32 28.20 3.51
CA VAL A 254 22.05 27.98 4.21
C VAL A 254 21.60 26.53 4.04
N LEU A 255 21.71 25.97 2.83
CA LEU A 255 21.39 24.58 2.55
C LEU A 255 22.28 23.61 3.34
N GLU A 256 23.56 23.92 3.54
CA GLU A 256 24.48 23.15 4.40
C GLU A 256 24.05 23.08 5.86
N LYS A 257 23.47 24.16 6.37
CA LYS A 257 23.02 24.26 7.77
C LYS A 257 21.63 23.68 8.02
N ILE A 258 20.93 23.24 6.98
CA ILE A 258 19.56 22.75 7.08
C ILE A 258 19.48 21.28 6.68
N THR A 259 18.85 20.48 7.52
CA THR A 259 18.46 19.12 7.15
C THR A 259 16.96 19.08 6.86
N PHE A 260 16.60 18.60 5.67
CA PHE A 260 15.21 18.40 5.27
C PHE A 260 15.06 17.00 4.67
N LYS A 261 14.35 16.11 5.35
CA LYS A 261 14.24 14.68 4.96
C LYS A 261 12.88 14.10 5.29
N VAL A 262 12.36 13.22 4.43
CA VAL A 262 11.17 12.41 4.72
C VAL A 262 11.57 11.07 5.31
N LYS A 263 11.07 10.77 6.50
CA LYS A 263 11.13 9.42 7.08
C LYS A 263 9.85 8.64 6.80
N ASN A 264 10.05 7.43 6.31
CA ASN A 264 9.01 6.43 6.28
C ASN A 264 8.73 5.98 7.72
N LYS A 265 7.63 6.46 8.30
CA LYS A 265 7.07 5.80 9.47
C LYS A 265 6.75 4.37 9.01
N ASN A 266 7.39 3.37 9.63
CA ASN A 266 7.20 1.96 9.29
C ASN A 266 5.71 1.63 9.43
N SER A 267 4.96 1.77 8.33
CA SER A 267 3.52 1.52 8.26
C SER A 267 3.27 0.02 8.04
N PHE A 268 3.91 -0.79 8.87
CA PHE A 268 3.41 -2.09 9.26
C PHE A 268 2.58 -1.78 10.51
N THR A 269 1.26 -1.54 10.43
CA THR A 269 0.32 -2.59 10.83
C THR A 269 -1.16 -2.37 10.47
N ASP A 270 -1.61 -1.23 9.94
CA ASP A 270 -3.04 -0.91 10.11
C ASP A 270 -4.01 -1.44 9.04
N PHE A 271 -3.53 -2.13 7.99
CA PHE A 271 -4.40 -2.59 6.91
C PHE A 271 -4.87 -4.05 7.01
N ASN A 272 -4.63 -4.75 8.12
CA ASN A 272 -4.74 -6.22 8.11
C ASN A 272 -5.58 -6.87 9.22
N THR A 273 -6.37 -6.15 10.00
CA THR A 273 -7.28 -6.80 10.96
C THR A 273 -8.67 -7.02 10.37
N ASN A 274 -9.36 -6.01 9.87
CA ASN A 274 -10.77 -6.16 9.49
C ASN A 274 -11.03 -6.97 8.20
N ASN A 275 -10.22 -6.77 7.15
CA ASN A 275 -10.36 -7.56 5.91
C ASN A 275 -9.80 -8.98 6.06
N CYS A 276 -8.71 -9.15 6.82
CA CYS A 276 -8.21 -10.48 7.19
C CYS A 276 -9.23 -11.22 8.06
N HIS A 277 -9.93 -10.51 8.96
CA HIS A 277 -10.98 -11.10 9.77
C HIS A 277 -12.18 -11.52 8.94
N ARG A 278 -12.61 -10.72 7.94
CA ARG A 278 -13.65 -11.12 6.97
C ARG A 278 -13.25 -12.31 6.11
N VAL A 279 -12.01 -12.34 5.60
CA VAL A 279 -11.49 -13.47 4.82
C VAL A 279 -11.35 -14.72 5.69
N LYS A 280 -10.86 -14.59 6.93
CA LYS A 280 -10.85 -15.69 7.91
C LYS A 280 -12.26 -16.18 8.20
N LYS A 281 -13.23 -15.27 8.41
CA LYS A 281 -14.64 -15.63 8.68
C LYS A 281 -15.26 -16.37 7.49
N LEU A 282 -15.01 -15.92 6.26
CA LEU A 282 -15.40 -16.63 5.03
C LEU A 282 -14.73 -18.00 4.93
N PHE A 283 -13.43 -18.09 5.24
CA PHE A 283 -12.69 -19.35 5.22
C PHE A 283 -13.21 -20.34 6.29
N TYR A 284 -13.54 -19.86 7.49
CA TYR A 284 -14.15 -20.68 8.54
C TYR A 284 -15.56 -21.13 8.16
N ALA A 285 -16.39 -20.23 7.61
CA ALA A 285 -17.72 -20.58 7.11
C ALA A 285 -17.65 -21.64 6.00
N PHE A 286 -16.72 -21.47 5.06
CA PHE A 286 -16.47 -22.44 3.99
C PHE A 286 -16.00 -23.79 4.53
N LYS A 287 -15.04 -23.79 5.48
CA LYS A 287 -14.57 -25.01 6.14
C LYS A 287 -15.69 -25.73 6.89
N SER A 288 -16.58 -24.98 7.56
CA SER A 288 -17.76 -25.55 8.24
C SER A 288 -18.71 -26.19 7.25
N CYS A 289 -19.02 -25.49 6.15
CA CYS A 289 -19.91 -25.98 5.11
C CYS A 289 -19.39 -27.26 4.44
N ILE A 290 -18.07 -27.33 4.14
CA ILE A 290 -17.45 -28.55 3.62
C ILE A 290 -17.56 -29.69 4.63
N LYS A 291 -17.30 -29.43 5.92
CA LYS A 291 -17.37 -30.45 6.97
C LYS A 291 -18.78 -31.03 7.10
N GLU A 292 -19.81 -30.19 7.08
CA GLU A 292 -21.21 -30.61 7.12
C GLU A 292 -21.59 -31.47 5.92
N ARG A 293 -21.18 -31.06 4.70
CA ARG A 293 -21.41 -31.83 3.48
C ARG A 293 -20.72 -33.20 3.50
N LEU A 294 -19.48 -33.29 4.00
CA LEU A 294 -18.75 -34.56 4.11
C LEU A 294 -19.45 -35.53 5.07
N VAL A 295 -19.93 -35.04 6.22
CA VAL A 295 -20.70 -35.84 7.18
C VAL A 295 -22.01 -36.34 6.58
N GLU A 296 -22.70 -35.52 5.78
CA GLU A 296 -23.92 -35.93 5.10
C GLU A 296 -23.65 -37.03 4.05
N ILE A 297 -22.55 -36.93 3.30
CA ILE A 297 -22.13 -37.94 2.33
C ILE A 297 -21.81 -39.27 3.03
N GLU A 298 -21.08 -39.25 4.15
CA GLU A 298 -20.79 -40.46 4.94
C GLU A 298 -22.07 -41.12 5.47
N LYS A 299 -23.02 -40.34 6.01
CA LYS A 299 -24.32 -40.85 6.46
C LYS A 299 -25.08 -41.55 5.33
N ARG A 300 -25.09 -40.95 4.13
CA ARG A 300 -25.71 -41.55 2.94
C ARG A 300 -24.99 -42.82 2.47
N ARG A 301 -23.67 -42.91 2.66
CA ARG A 301 -22.89 -44.10 2.34
C ARG A 301 -23.19 -45.25 3.30
N MET A 302 -23.28 -44.95 4.60
CA MET A 302 -23.62 -45.93 5.65
C MET A 302 -25.06 -46.43 5.52
N SER A 303 -26.02 -45.56 5.18
CA SER A 303 -27.42 -46.00 4.98
C SER A 303 -27.58 -46.92 3.76
N LYS A 304 -26.78 -46.73 2.71
CA LYS A 304 -26.74 -47.65 1.56
C LYS A 304 -26.13 -49.01 1.93
N LEU A 305 -25.09 -49.03 2.77
CA LEU A 305 -24.45 -50.26 3.24
C LEU A 305 -25.34 -51.07 4.20
N SER A 306 -26.22 -50.42 4.98
CA SER A 306 -27.18 -51.13 5.83
C SER A 306 -28.34 -51.75 5.06
N HIS A 307 -28.60 -51.30 3.82
CA HIS A 307 -29.67 -51.82 2.97
C HIS A 307 -29.22 -52.91 1.99
N SER A 308 -27.91 -53.18 1.85
CA SER A 308 -27.43 -54.38 1.16
C SER A 308 -27.68 -55.61 2.04
N ARG A 309 -28.85 -56.23 1.88
CA ARG A 309 -29.21 -57.51 2.50
C ARG A 309 -28.15 -58.58 2.19
N PRO A 310 -27.81 -59.46 3.14
CA PRO A 310 -27.00 -60.63 2.82
C PRO A 310 -27.77 -61.48 1.81
N LEU A 311 -27.16 -61.72 0.66
CA LEU A 311 -27.60 -62.73 -0.29
C LEU A 311 -27.69 -64.05 0.47
N GLN A 312 -28.92 -64.52 0.72
CA GLN A 312 -29.14 -65.87 1.22
C GLN A 312 -28.56 -66.83 0.20
N LYS A 313 -27.44 -67.47 0.56
CA LYS A 313 -26.89 -68.61 -0.18
C LYS A 313 -27.95 -69.69 -0.19
N LYS A 314 -28.45 -70.01 -1.38
CA LYS A 314 -29.01 -71.33 -1.69
C LYS A 314 -27.86 -72.27 -1.99
#